data_AF-A0A382QGT5-F1
#
_entry.id   AF-A0A382QGT5-F1
#
_cell.length_a   1.000
_cell.length_b   1.000
_cell.length_c   1.000
_cell.angle_alpha   90.00
_cell.angle_beta   90.00
_cell.angle_gamma   90.00
#
_symmetry.space_group_name_H-M   'P 1'
#
loop_
_entity.id
_entity.type
_entity.pdbx_description
1 polymer ?
#
loop_
_entity_poly.entity_id
_entity_poly.type
_entity_poly.pdbx_seq_one_letter_code
_entity_poly.pdbx_strand_id
1 'polypeptide(L)'
;VFYYNDEINNKEAMDNDKNIYSFSCKLTDGKEIKLSDFASKILLVVNTASKCGFTPQYKGLESLQKKYNASGFNVLGFPCNQFGSQEPGADEEIQEFCSVNYGVSFPIFSKIEVKGKSAHPIFQFLTSKCPGL
;
A
#
# COMPACT_ATOMS: atom_id res chain seq x y z
N VAL A 1 -2.50 8.31 -1.58
CA VAL A 1 -2.56 7.82 -0.19
C VAL A 1 -4.01 7.53 0.14
N PHE A 2 -4.32 6.34 0.64
CA PHE A 2 -5.66 5.94 1.10
C PHE A 2 -5.59 5.53 2.57
N TYR A 3 -6.62 5.89 3.34
CA TYR A 3 -6.79 5.48 4.73
C TYR A 3 -7.97 4.51 4.80
N TYR A 4 -7.77 3.34 5.42
CA TYR A 4 -8.80 2.32 5.55
C TYR A 4 -8.96 1.87 7.01
N ASN A 5 -10.21 1.85 7.49
CA ASN A 5 -10.59 1.39 8.82
C ASN A 5 -11.91 0.60 8.73
N ASP A 6 -11.91 -0.63 9.22
CA ASP A 6 -13.09 -1.52 9.22
C ASP A 6 -14.30 -0.92 9.91
N GLU A 7 -14.12 -0.31 11.09
CA GLU A 7 -15.24 0.18 11.89
C GLU A 7 -15.95 1.37 11.22
N ILE A 8 -15.20 2.14 10.43
CA ILE A 8 -15.71 3.29 9.69
C ILE A 8 -16.38 2.81 8.39
N ASN A 9 -15.76 1.86 7.69
CA ASN A 9 -16.22 1.40 6.37
C ASN A 9 -17.33 0.34 6.44
N ASN A 10 -17.56 -0.31 7.60
CA ASN A 10 -18.65 -1.29 7.79
C ASN A 10 -19.96 -0.70 8.32
N LYS A 11 -20.04 0.59 8.69
CA LYS A 11 -21.29 1.19 9.21
C LYS A 11 -22.35 1.47 8.14
N GLU A 12 -22.03 1.31 6.84
CA GLU A 12 -22.95 1.58 5.72
C GLU A 12 -23.21 0.38 4.81
N ALA A 13 -22.56 -0.77 4.99
CA ALA A 13 -22.65 -1.88 4.05
C ALA A 13 -23.56 -3.00 4.57
N MET A 14 -24.82 -2.98 4.12
CA MET A 14 -25.69 -4.15 4.08
C MET A 14 -25.83 -4.58 2.61
N ASP A 15 -24.75 -5.05 2.01
CA ASP A 15 -24.80 -5.82 0.76
C ASP A 15 -23.47 -6.55 0.55
N ASN A 16 -23.46 -7.53 -0.36
CA ASN A 16 -22.40 -8.51 -0.65
C ASN A 16 -21.09 -7.91 -1.23
N ASP A 17 -20.58 -6.83 -0.63
CA ASP A 17 -19.58 -5.91 -1.14
C ASP A 17 -18.15 -6.41 -0.88
N LYS A 18 -17.32 -6.44 -1.93
CA LYS A 18 -15.89 -6.78 -1.82
C LYS A 18 -15.23 -5.90 -0.76
N ASN A 19 -14.72 -6.49 0.30
CA ASN A 19 -13.88 -5.83 1.31
C ASN A 19 -12.41 -5.84 0.83
N ILE A 20 -11.58 -4.89 1.30
CA ILE A 20 -10.12 -4.90 1.09
C ILE A 20 -9.48 -6.25 1.46
N TYR A 21 -10.05 -6.98 2.42
CA TYR A 21 -9.56 -8.30 2.86
C TYR A 21 -9.77 -9.44 1.87
N SER A 22 -10.53 -9.21 0.80
CA SER A 22 -10.68 -10.19 -0.29
C SER A 22 -9.48 -10.22 -1.25
N PHE A 23 -8.56 -9.25 -1.15
CA PHE A 23 -7.41 -9.15 -2.04
C PHE A 23 -6.17 -9.85 -1.46
N SER A 24 -5.38 -10.42 -2.36
CA SER A 24 -4.00 -10.83 -2.12
C SER A 24 -3.07 -9.96 -2.96
N CYS A 25 -1.87 -9.70 -2.46
CA CYS A 25 -0.85 -8.94 -3.16
C CYS A 25 0.51 -9.61 -2.95
N LYS A 26 1.36 -9.60 -3.98
CA LYS A 26 2.73 -10.12 -3.90
C LYS A 26 3.65 -9.08 -3.28
N LEU A 27 4.53 -9.51 -2.39
CA LEU A 27 5.68 -8.75 -1.94
C LEU A 27 6.75 -8.68 -3.03
N THR A 28 7.66 -7.72 -2.90
CA THR A 28 8.85 -7.58 -3.77
C THR A 28 9.76 -8.81 -3.77
N ASP A 29 9.71 -9.66 -2.73
CA ASP A 29 10.41 -10.95 -2.68
C ASP A 29 9.65 -12.11 -3.34
N GLY A 30 8.48 -11.82 -3.95
CA GLY A 30 7.61 -12.78 -4.62
C GLY A 30 6.62 -13.50 -3.71
N LYS A 31 6.70 -13.33 -2.38
CA LYS A 31 5.75 -13.96 -1.45
C LYS A 31 4.37 -13.32 -1.57
N GLU A 32 3.34 -14.13 -1.68
CA GLU A 32 1.96 -13.64 -1.65
C GLU A 32 1.49 -13.42 -0.20
N ILE A 33 0.87 -12.26 0.05
CA ILE A 33 0.22 -11.91 1.32
C ILE A 33 -1.25 -11.63 1.08
N LYS A 34 -2.10 -12.20 1.93
CA LYS A 34 -3.54 -11.93 1.94
C LYS A 34 -3.80 -10.70 2.79
N LEU A 35 -4.62 -9.76 2.32
CA LEU A 35 -4.92 -8.58 3.12
C LEU A 35 -5.78 -8.89 4.35
N SER A 36 -6.47 -10.03 4.36
CA SER A 36 -7.12 -10.58 5.56
C SER A 36 -6.17 -10.74 6.75
N ASP A 37 -4.86 -10.89 6.52
CA ASP A 37 -3.84 -11.00 7.58
C ASP A 37 -3.69 -9.69 8.37
N PHE A 38 -4.24 -8.59 7.85
CA PHE A 38 -4.31 -7.28 8.51
C PHE A 38 -5.72 -6.94 9.01
N ALA A 39 -6.63 -7.91 9.15
CA ALA A 39 -7.97 -7.67 9.68
C ALA A 39 -7.94 -6.97 11.05
N SER A 40 -8.92 -6.09 11.30
CA SER A 40 -9.02 -5.28 12.52
C SER A 40 -7.86 -4.30 12.74
N LYS A 41 -7.04 -4.04 11.71
CA LYS A 41 -6.00 -3.02 11.74
C LYS A 41 -6.39 -1.81 10.90
N ILE A 42 -5.86 -0.66 11.29
CA ILE A 42 -5.91 0.55 10.48
C ILE A 42 -4.82 0.45 9.42
N LEU A 43 -5.21 0.56 8.15
CA LEU A 43 -4.29 0.45 7.02
C LEU A 43 -4.06 1.82 6.38
N LEU A 44 -2.78 2.18 6.25
CA LEU A 44 -2.32 3.29 5.42
C LEU A 44 -1.76 2.74 4.11
N VAL A 45 -2.54 2.82 3.04
CA VAL A 45 -2.15 2.33 1.71
C VAL A 45 -1.52 3.45 0.91
N VAL A 46 -0.27 3.25 0.46
CA VAL A 46 0.52 4.29 -0.20
C VAL A 46 1.08 3.76 -1.50
N ASN A 47 0.76 4.41 -2.61
CA ASN A 47 1.51 4.22 -3.84
C ASN A 47 2.86 4.95 -3.71
N THR A 48 3.97 4.26 -3.95
CA THR A 48 5.32 4.79 -3.72
C THR A 48 6.17 4.81 -5.00
N ALA A 49 7.27 5.56 -4.94
CA ALA A 49 8.27 5.66 -6.02
C ALA A 49 9.66 5.97 -5.41
N SER A 50 10.74 5.35 -5.92
CA SER A 50 12.11 5.53 -5.43
C SER A 50 12.82 6.77 -5.97
N LYS A 51 12.42 7.26 -7.16
CA LYS A 51 13.01 8.45 -7.82
C LYS A 51 12.06 9.64 -7.81
N CYS A 52 11.27 9.78 -6.75
CA CYS A 52 10.29 10.86 -6.59
C CYS A 52 10.85 11.96 -5.68
N GLY A 53 10.45 13.23 -5.92
CA GLY A 53 10.74 14.32 -5.00
C GLY A 53 10.16 14.09 -3.59
N PHE A 54 9.13 13.24 -3.49
CA PHE A 54 8.52 12.82 -2.23
C PHE A 54 9.13 11.55 -1.64
N THR A 55 10.12 10.90 -2.27
CA THR A 55 10.75 9.69 -1.72
C THR A 55 11.25 9.84 -0.27
N PRO A 56 11.72 11.02 0.21
CA PRO A 56 12.04 11.21 1.63
C PRO A 56 10.87 10.90 2.60
N GLN A 57 9.62 10.86 2.12
CA GLN A 57 8.44 10.47 2.89
C GLN A 57 8.54 9.07 3.51
N TYR A 58 9.35 8.16 2.95
CA TYR A 58 9.58 6.82 3.52
C TYR A 58 10.01 6.89 4.99
N LYS A 59 10.78 7.91 5.40
CA LYS A 59 11.16 8.13 6.81
C LYS A 59 9.96 8.44 7.70
N GLY A 60 9.03 9.26 7.20
CA GLY A 60 7.80 9.61 7.90
C GLY A 60 6.86 8.42 8.03
N LEU A 61 6.69 7.66 6.94
CA LEU A 61 5.92 6.40 6.93
C LEU A 61 6.49 5.38 7.90
N GLU A 62 7.81 5.21 7.92
CA GLU A 62 8.49 4.30 8.85
C GLU A 62 8.35 4.75 10.30
N SER A 63 8.38 6.07 10.54
CA SER A 63 8.14 6.62 11.89
C SER A 63 6.71 6.34 12.36
N LEU A 64 5.70 6.47 11.47
CA LEU A 64 4.32 6.11 11.77
C LEU A 64 4.17 4.61 12.03
N GLN A 65 4.78 3.78 11.18
CA GLN A 65 4.80 2.32 11.36
C GLN A 65 5.35 1.98 12.74
N LYS A 66 6.57 2.41 13.07
CA LYS A 66 7.20 2.14 14.36
C LYS A 66 6.36 2.63 15.55
N LYS A 67 5.75 3.81 15.42
CA LYS A 67 4.97 4.42 16.51
C LYS A 67 3.66 3.68 16.80
N TYR A 68 2.94 3.22 15.76
CA TYR A 68 1.57 2.74 15.92
C TYR A 68 1.37 1.25 15.59
N ASN A 69 2.39 0.51 15.14
CA ASN A 69 2.27 -0.92 14.81
C ASN A 69 1.65 -1.74 15.96
N ALA A 70 2.16 -1.57 17.18
CA ALA A 70 1.64 -2.25 18.36
C ALA A 70 0.20 -1.86 18.73
N SER A 71 -0.32 -0.75 18.18
CA SER A 71 -1.69 -0.27 18.36
C SER A 71 -2.61 -0.66 17.19
N GLY A 72 -2.21 -1.61 16.35
CA GLY A 72 -3.03 -2.10 15.24
C GLY A 72 -2.98 -1.21 14.00
N PHE A 73 -1.84 -0.60 13.69
CA PHE A 73 -1.65 0.19 12.47
C PHE A 73 -0.62 -0.45 11.54
N ASN A 74 -0.87 -0.42 10.23
CA ASN A 74 0.08 -0.88 9.24
C ASN A 74 0.11 0.03 8.01
N VAL A 75 1.32 0.41 7.60
CA VAL A 75 1.60 0.98 6.28
C VAL A 75 1.71 -0.16 5.27
N LEU A 76 1.12 0.00 4.08
CA LEU A 76 1.26 -0.91 2.95
C LEU A 76 1.79 -0.13 1.74
N GLY A 77 3.04 -0.39 1.35
CA GLY A 77 3.70 0.33 0.26
C GLY A 77 3.55 -0.38 -1.09
N PHE A 78 3.00 0.30 -2.09
CA PHE A 78 2.78 -0.22 -3.44
C PHE A 78 3.58 0.61 -4.46
N PRO A 79 4.78 0.17 -4.86
CA PRO A 79 5.58 0.83 -5.88
C PRO A 79 4.80 0.97 -7.19
N CYS A 80 4.90 2.13 -7.83
CA CYS A 80 4.18 2.40 -9.09
C CYS A 80 4.97 3.32 -10.03
N ASN A 81 5.14 2.88 -11.27
CA ASN A 81 5.89 3.64 -12.28
C ASN A 81 5.04 4.60 -13.14
N GLN A 82 3.72 4.67 -12.90
CA GLN A 82 2.80 5.42 -13.76
C GLN A 82 2.85 6.95 -13.54
N PHE A 83 3.68 7.45 -12.61
CA PHE A 83 3.83 8.86 -12.29
C PHE A 83 5.25 9.31 -12.60
N GLY A 84 5.43 9.95 -13.76
CA GLY A 84 6.73 10.48 -14.19
C GLY A 84 7.83 9.42 -14.37
N SER A 85 7.47 8.14 -14.49
CA SER A 85 8.41 7.01 -14.60
C SER A 85 9.45 6.97 -13.47
N GLN A 86 9.01 7.29 -12.25
CA GLN A 86 9.86 7.43 -11.06
C GLN A 86 10.10 6.13 -10.29
N GLU A 87 9.61 4.99 -10.79
CA GLU A 87 9.86 3.66 -10.22
C GLU A 87 10.25 2.64 -11.32
N PRO A 88 11.34 2.90 -12.07
CA PRO A 88 11.71 2.07 -13.22
C PRO A 88 12.24 0.68 -12.82
N GLY A 89 12.84 0.55 -11.63
CA GLY A 89 13.54 -0.66 -11.19
C GLY A 89 12.63 -1.87 -10.98
N ALA A 90 13.22 -3.07 -11.03
CA ALA A 90 12.57 -4.32 -10.69
C ALA A 90 12.29 -4.43 -9.19
N ASP A 91 11.52 -5.44 -8.79
CA ASP A 91 11.11 -5.62 -7.39
C ASP A 91 12.31 -5.78 -6.45
N GLU A 92 13.37 -6.47 -6.89
CA GLU A 92 14.60 -6.64 -6.12
C GLU A 92 15.33 -5.30 -5.89
N GLU A 93 15.43 -4.48 -6.94
CA GLU A 93 16.05 -3.15 -6.86
C GLU A 93 15.25 -2.20 -5.95
N ILE A 94 13.92 -2.30 -5.98
CA ILE A 94 13.02 -1.52 -5.12
C ILE A 94 13.19 -1.94 -3.66
N GLN A 95 13.25 -3.24 -3.38
CA GLN A 95 13.43 -3.77 -2.04
C GLN A 95 14.78 -3.34 -1.44
N GLU A 96 15.85 -3.45 -2.23
CA GLU A 96 17.18 -3.01 -1.83
C GLU A 96 17.19 -1.51 -1.56
N PHE A 97 16.62 -0.71 -2.46
CA PHE A 97 16.53 0.74 -2.29
C PHE A 97 15.83 1.12 -0.98
N CYS A 98 14.66 0.54 -0.71
CA CYS A 98 13.88 0.86 0.50
C CYS A 98 14.60 0.40 1.77
N SER A 99 15.25 -0.76 1.75
CA SER A 99 15.97 -1.32 2.90
C SER A 99 17.23 -0.53 3.23
N VAL A 100 18.09 -0.30 2.22
CA VAL A 100 19.40 0.34 2.40
C VAL A 100 19.26 1.82 2.74
N ASN A 101 18.35 2.54 2.07
CA ASN A 101 18.28 4.00 2.20
C ASN A 101 17.34 4.48 3.31
N TYR A 102 16.36 3.64 3.71
CA TYR A 102 15.29 4.07 4.62
C TYR A 102 15.03 3.10 5.78
N GLY A 103 15.54 1.86 5.73
CA GLY A 103 15.32 0.87 6.79
C GLY A 103 13.84 0.62 7.07
N VAL A 104 13.01 0.57 6.03
CA VAL A 104 11.56 0.37 6.16
C VAL A 104 11.26 -1.01 6.75
N SER A 105 10.32 -1.06 7.69
CA SER A 105 9.88 -2.28 8.37
C SER A 105 8.47 -2.73 7.96
N PHE A 106 7.75 -1.88 7.24
CA PHE A 106 6.44 -2.20 6.68
C PHE A 106 6.57 -2.92 5.33
N PRO A 107 5.55 -3.71 4.91
CA PRO A 107 5.60 -4.45 3.66
C PRO A 107 5.66 -3.52 2.44
N ILE A 108 6.61 -3.82 1.55
CA ILE A 108 6.68 -3.28 0.19
C ILE A 108 6.21 -4.38 -0.76
N PHE A 109 5.13 -4.09 -1.48
CA PHE A 109 4.54 -5.00 -2.45
C PHE A 109 5.27 -4.91 -3.80
N SER A 110 5.10 -5.92 -4.64
CA SER A 110 5.52 -5.89 -6.04
C SER A 110 4.97 -4.65 -6.74
N LYS A 111 5.73 -4.16 -7.72
CA LYS A 111 5.32 -2.99 -8.50
C LYS A 111 4.01 -3.27 -9.24
N ILE A 112 3.05 -2.35 -9.11
CA ILE A 112 1.74 -2.47 -9.75
C ILE A 112 1.32 -1.17 -10.44
N GLU A 113 0.33 -1.29 -11.33
CA GLU A 113 -0.41 -0.16 -11.86
C GLU A 113 -1.54 0.22 -10.91
N VAL A 114 -1.75 1.51 -10.70
CA VAL A 114 -2.75 2.05 -9.76
C VAL A 114 -3.80 2.94 -10.44
N LYS A 115 -3.58 3.32 -11.70
CA LYS A 115 -4.51 4.14 -12.50
C LYS A 115 -4.82 3.49 -13.85
N GLY A 116 -5.98 3.82 -14.42
CA GLY A 116 -6.41 3.33 -15.72
C GLY A 116 -6.99 1.92 -15.70
N LYS A 117 -7.27 1.36 -16.89
CA LYS A 117 -7.94 0.06 -17.05
C LYS A 117 -7.13 -1.12 -16.52
N SER A 118 -5.81 -0.97 -16.49
CA SER A 118 -4.82 -1.94 -16.01
C SER A 118 -4.51 -1.79 -14.51
N ALA A 119 -5.15 -0.84 -13.81
CA ALA A 119 -4.97 -0.68 -12.36
C ALA A 119 -5.27 -1.99 -11.63
N HIS A 120 -4.44 -2.33 -10.65
CA HIS A 120 -4.64 -3.51 -9.82
C HIS A 120 -6.03 -3.45 -9.15
N PRO A 121 -6.75 -4.58 -9.02
CA PRO A 121 -8.11 -4.60 -8.45
C PRO A 121 -8.23 -3.92 -7.09
N ILE A 122 -7.19 -3.98 -6.25
CA ILE A 122 -7.16 -3.27 -4.97
C ILE A 122 -7.26 -1.75 -5.13
N PHE A 123 -6.57 -1.15 -6.11
CA PHE A 123 -6.59 0.30 -6.34
C PHE A 123 -7.87 0.73 -7.03
N GLN A 124 -8.45 -0.11 -7.90
CA GLN A 124 -9.79 0.11 -8.44
C GLN A 124 -10.85 0.15 -7.31
N PHE A 125 -10.73 -0.76 -6.34
CA PHE A 125 -11.60 -0.78 -5.16
C PHE A 125 -11.38 0.43 -4.24
N LEU A 126 -10.13 0.75 -3.89
CA LEU A 126 -9.82 1.86 -2.98
C LEU A 126 -10.27 3.21 -3.57
N THR A 127 -10.05 3.42 -4.87
CA THR A 127 -10.48 4.65 -5.56
C THR A 127 -11.99 4.76 -5.73
N SER A 128 -12.73 3.64 -5.77
CA SER A 128 -14.20 3.68 -5.83
C SER A 128 -14.84 3.99 -4.47
N LYS A 129 -14.19 3.61 -3.36
CA LYS A 129 -14.66 3.91 -2.00
C LYS A 129 -14.27 5.31 -1.53
N CYS A 130 -13.07 5.76 -1.88
CA CYS A 130 -12.60 7.13 -1.59
C CYS A 130 -12.00 7.71 -2.87
N PRO A 131 -12.77 8.43 -3.70
CA PRO A 131 -12.20 9.18 -4.81
C PRO A 131 -11.18 10.16 -4.23
N GLY A 132 -9.98 10.19 -4.82
CA GLY A 132 -8.92 11.11 -4.39
C GLY A 132 -9.40 12.57 -4.43
N LEU A 133 -8.75 13.43 -3.66
CA LEU A 133 -8.90 14.88 -3.75
C LEU A 133 -8.49 15.41 -5.12
#